data_AF-A0A1D1YWZ4-F1
#
_entry.id   AF-A0A1D1YWZ4-F1
#
_cell.length_a   1.000
_cell.length_b   1.000
_cell.length_c   1.000
_cell.angle_alpha   90.00
_cell.angle_beta   90.00
_cell.angle_gamma   90.00
#
_symmetry.space_group_name_H-M   'P 1'
#
loop_
_entity.id
_entity.type
_entity.pdbx_description
1 polymer ?
#
loop_
_entity_poly.entity_id
_entity_poly.type
_entity_poly.pdbx_seq_one_letter_code
_entity_poly.pdbx_strand_id
1 'polypeptide(L)'
;ECTPAYIERVRERYGGRWVCGLCAEAVKDEICRTSPRLISTDEALGRHMDFCRSFRSSPPPMASDANEHLIAAMRQLLRRSLDSPRVARSAPSSPRRRRMPSGVESPRASSFARPGGYFSTLAG
;
A
#
# COMPACT_ATOMS: atom_id res chain seq x y z
N GLU A 1 16.81 -6.32 11.50
CA GLU A 1 17.94 -7.24 11.27
C GLU A 1 17.49 -8.66 11.59
N CYS A 2 17.69 -9.62 10.67
CA CYS A 2 17.31 -11.03 10.87
C CYS A 2 18.52 -11.83 11.38
N THR A 3 19.04 -11.47 12.55
CA THR A 3 20.19 -12.17 13.14
C THR A 3 19.76 -13.45 13.87
N PRO A 4 20.62 -14.48 13.97
CA PRO A 4 20.29 -15.69 14.72
C PRO A 4 19.88 -15.42 16.17
N ALA A 5 20.61 -14.53 16.86
CA ALA A 5 20.28 -14.11 18.22
C ALA A 5 18.92 -13.40 18.33
N TYR A 6 18.52 -12.65 17.30
CA TYR A 6 17.16 -12.11 17.25
C TYR A 6 16.13 -13.22 17.07
N ILE A 7 16.39 -14.19 16.19
CA ILE A 7 15.50 -15.33 15.94
C ILE A 7 15.25 -16.15 17.20
N GLU A 8 16.31 -16.45 17.95
CA GLU A 8 16.23 -17.19 19.21
C GLU A 8 15.40 -16.45 20.25
N ARG A 9 15.66 -15.15 20.45
CA ARG A 9 14.89 -14.32 21.40
C ARG A 9 13.40 -14.22 21.06
N VAL A 10 13.05 -14.25 19.77
CA VAL A 10 11.63 -14.29 19.37
C VAL A 10 11.04 -15.65 19.71
N ARG A 11 11.72 -16.74 19.35
CA ARG A 11 11.23 -18.09 19.65
C ARG A 11 11.06 -18.32 21.15
N GLU A 12 11.99 -17.86 21.97
CA GLU A 12 11.91 -17.95 23.43
C GLU A 12 10.62 -17.30 23.98
N ARG A 13 10.27 -16.10 23.50
CA ARG A 13 9.06 -15.39 23.95
C ARG A 13 7.74 -16.04 23.53
N TYR A 14 7.74 -16.80 22.43
CA TYR A 14 6.51 -17.30 21.80
C TYR A 14 6.42 -18.83 21.78
N GLY A 15 7.01 -19.50 22.78
CA GLY A 15 6.90 -20.94 22.96
C GLY A 15 7.59 -21.75 21.85
N GLY A 16 8.75 -21.29 21.40
CA GLY A 16 9.53 -21.90 20.32
C GLY A 16 9.09 -21.51 18.90
N ARG A 17 7.97 -20.78 18.76
CA ARG A 17 7.43 -20.37 17.45
C ARG A 17 8.09 -19.09 16.94
N TRP A 18 8.32 -19.05 15.63
CA TRP A 18 8.73 -17.83 14.95
C TRP A 18 7.48 -17.01 14.59
N VAL A 19 7.50 -15.72 14.93
CA VAL A 19 6.43 -14.76 14.59
C VAL A 19 7.03 -13.56 13.90
N CYS A 20 6.30 -12.97 12.93
CA CYS A 20 6.72 -11.73 12.31
C CYS A 20 6.46 -10.53 13.24
N GLY A 21 7.09 -9.39 12.97
CA GLY A 21 6.95 -8.19 13.81
C GLY A 21 5.51 -7.72 14.00
N LEU A 22 4.68 -7.80 12.95
CA LEU A 22 3.26 -7.40 13.04
C LEU A 22 2.43 -8.36 13.90
N CYS A 23 2.66 -9.67 13.76
CA CYS A 23 2.01 -10.67 14.62
C CYS A 23 2.46 -10.50 16.08
N ALA A 24 3.72 -10.15 16.32
CA ALA A 24 4.21 -9.87 17.67
C ALA A 24 3.46 -8.72 18.35
N GLU A 25 3.21 -7.61 17.64
CA GLU A 25 2.41 -6.50 18.15
C GLU A 25 0.94 -6.88 18.36
N ALA A 26 0.35 -7.62 17.42
CA ALA A 26 -1.04 -8.07 17.54
C ALA A 26 -1.24 -9.00 18.75
N VAL A 27 -0.27 -9.88 19.04
CA VAL A 27 -0.33 -10.73 20.24
C VAL A 27 -0.21 -9.92 21.52
N LYS A 28 0.62 -8.87 21.56
CA LYS A 28 0.68 -7.96 22.72
C LYS A 28 -0.65 -7.24 22.94
N ASP A 29 -1.30 -6.79 21.87
CA ASP A 29 -2.62 -6.17 21.94
C ASP A 29 -3.67 -7.15 22.49
N GLU A 30 -3.69 -8.39 21.97
CA GLU A 30 -4.64 -9.43 22.41
C GLU A 30 -4.52 -9.76 23.91
N ILE A 31 -3.30 -9.75 24.46
CA ILE A 31 -3.04 -9.92 25.90
C ILE A 31 -3.70 -8.78 26.70
N CYS A 32 -3.53 -7.52 26.25
CA CYS A 32 -4.04 -6.33 26.93
C CYS A 32 -5.55 -6.11 26.75
N ARG A 33 -6.12 -6.61 25.64
CA ARG A 33 -7.51 -6.37 25.24
C ARG A 33 -8.52 -7.11 26.12
N THR A 34 -8.12 -8.21 26.75
CA THR A 34 -8.99 -9.03 27.61
C THR A 34 -8.95 -8.55 29.06
N SER A 35 -9.51 -7.38 29.36
CA SER A 35 -9.77 -6.95 30.75
C SER A 35 -11.03 -7.66 31.28
N PRO A 36 -11.07 -8.25 32.49
CA PRO A 36 -10.15 -8.10 33.63
C PRO A 36 -9.13 -9.23 33.82
N ARG A 37 -9.10 -10.26 32.96
CA ARG A 37 -8.18 -11.40 33.08
C ARG A 37 -7.18 -11.40 31.92
N LEU A 38 -5.96 -10.97 32.23
CA LEU A 38 -4.81 -11.13 31.34
C LEU A 38 -4.68 -12.61 30.98
N ILE A 39 -4.67 -12.90 29.68
CA ILE A 39 -4.43 -14.23 29.12
C ILE A 39 -2.93 -14.46 28.95
N SER A 40 -2.52 -15.73 28.91
CA SER A 40 -1.11 -16.07 28.68
C SER A 40 -0.68 -15.68 27.26
N THR A 41 0.62 -15.46 27.06
CA THR A 41 1.19 -15.19 25.72
C THR A 41 0.92 -16.34 24.75
N ASP A 42 0.92 -17.58 25.23
CA ASP A 42 0.59 -18.76 24.42
C ASP A 42 -0.87 -18.76 23.96
N GLU A 43 -1.80 -18.45 24.87
CA GLU A 43 -3.24 -18.35 24.59
C GLU A 43 -3.54 -17.21 23.60
N ALA A 44 -2.94 -16.03 23.84
CA ALA A 44 -3.07 -14.89 22.93
C ALA A 44 -2.52 -15.20 21.53
N LEU A 45 -1.39 -15.90 21.46
CA LEU A 45 -0.81 -16.34 20.20
C LEU A 45 -1.71 -17.36 19.50
N GLY A 46 -2.30 -18.32 20.24
CA GLY A 46 -3.28 -19.27 19.70
C GLY A 46 -4.46 -18.56 19.05
N ARG A 47 -5.11 -17.65 19.78
CA ARG A 47 -6.23 -16.82 19.26
C ARG A 47 -5.84 -16.06 18.00
N HIS A 48 -4.68 -15.41 18.02
CA HIS A 48 -4.19 -14.66 16.86
C HIS A 48 -3.90 -15.56 15.65
N MET A 49 -3.33 -16.74 15.87
CA MET A 49 -3.04 -17.71 14.80
C MET A 49 -4.32 -18.26 14.16
N ASP A 50 -5.35 -18.52 14.95
CA ASP A 50 -6.66 -18.96 14.45
C ASP A 50 -7.33 -17.88 13.60
N PHE A 51 -7.30 -16.63 14.05
CA PHE A 51 -7.75 -15.47 13.26
C PHE A 51 -6.97 -15.33 11.95
N CYS A 52 -5.64 -15.44 12.02
CA CYS A 52 -4.77 -15.40 10.85
C CYS A 52 -5.07 -16.52 9.86
N ARG A 53 -5.45 -17.70 10.35
CA ARG A 53 -5.79 -18.86 9.52
C ARG A 53 -7.15 -18.65 8.86
N SER A 54 -8.17 -18.24 9.62
CA SER A 54 -9.52 -18.01 9.09
C SER A 54 -9.53 -16.91 8.02
N PHE A 55 -8.78 -15.83 8.24
CA PHE A 55 -8.62 -14.76 7.25
C PHE A 55 -7.98 -15.24 5.95
N ARG A 56 -6.98 -16.13 6.03
CA ARG A 56 -6.31 -16.70 4.85
C ARG A 56 -7.13 -17.77 4.14
N SER A 57 -7.91 -18.55 4.88
CA SER A 57 -8.75 -19.62 4.32
C SER A 57 -10.07 -19.09 3.75
N SER A 58 -10.49 -17.89 4.15
CA SER A 58 -11.64 -17.24 3.52
C SER A 58 -11.30 -17.02 2.04
N PRO A 59 -12.14 -17.49 1.10
CA PRO A 59 -11.96 -17.13 -0.30
C PRO A 59 -11.96 -15.60 -0.37
N PRO A 60 -11.08 -14.98 -1.18
CA PRO A 60 -11.17 -13.56 -1.44
C PRO A 60 -12.60 -13.27 -1.91
N PRO A 61 -13.24 -12.18 -1.44
CA PRO A 61 -14.55 -11.82 -1.94
C PRO A 61 -14.44 -11.69 -3.46
N MET A 62 -15.09 -12.59 -4.19
CA MET A 62 -15.22 -12.58 -5.66
C MET A 62 -13.88 -12.79 -6.41
N ALA A 63 -13.15 -13.86 -6.09
CA ALA A 63 -11.87 -14.15 -6.75
C ALA A 63 -11.96 -14.60 -8.23
N SER A 64 -13.12 -15.04 -8.74
CA SER A 64 -13.21 -15.56 -10.12
C SER A 64 -13.45 -14.45 -11.15
N ASP A 65 -14.50 -13.64 -11.03
CA ASP A 65 -14.94 -12.86 -12.19
C ASP A 65 -14.27 -11.46 -12.27
N ALA A 66 -14.23 -10.73 -11.16
CA ALA A 66 -13.68 -9.37 -11.14
C ALA A 66 -12.16 -9.32 -11.41
N ASN A 67 -11.42 -10.29 -10.86
CA ASN A 67 -9.98 -10.41 -11.09
C ASN A 67 -9.67 -10.83 -12.53
N GLU A 68 -10.44 -11.75 -13.10
CA GLU A 68 -10.27 -12.15 -14.49
C GLU A 68 -10.55 -11.00 -15.46
N HIS A 69 -11.60 -10.21 -15.22
CA HIS A 69 -11.88 -9.01 -16.00
C HIS A 69 -10.76 -7.97 -15.91
N LEU A 70 -10.21 -7.73 -14.70
CA LEU A 70 -9.06 -6.84 -14.52
C LEU A 70 -7.83 -7.35 -15.28
N ILE A 71 -7.50 -8.64 -15.13
CA ILE A 71 -6.36 -9.26 -15.81
C ILE A 71 -6.53 -9.19 -17.33
N ALA A 72 -7.73 -9.45 -17.85
CA ALA A 72 -8.05 -9.34 -19.27
C ALA A 72 -7.89 -7.91 -19.77
N ALA A 73 -8.42 -6.93 -19.04
CA ALA A 73 -8.29 -5.51 -19.38
C ALA A 73 -6.82 -5.05 -19.39
N MET A 74 -6.04 -5.45 -18.38
CA MET A 74 -4.60 -5.17 -18.33
C MET A 74 -3.85 -5.79 -19.49
N ARG A 75 -4.14 -7.06 -19.83
CA ARG A 75 -3.57 -7.73 -21.01
C ARG A 75 -3.92 -6.99 -22.30
N GLN A 76 -5.15 -6.51 -22.45
CA GLN A 76 -5.58 -5.76 -23.62
C GLN A 76 -4.86 -4.41 -23.73
N LEU A 77 -4.74 -3.67 -22.63
CA LEU A 77 -3.99 -2.40 -22.58
C LEU A 77 -2.52 -2.58 -22.97
N LEU A 78 -1.87 -3.63 -22.45
CA LEU A 78 -0.48 -3.96 -22.76
C LEU A 78 -0.30 -4.39 -24.22
N ARG A 79 -1.25 -5.15 -24.80
CA ARG A 79 -1.20 -5.51 -26.23
C ARG A 79 -1.35 -4.27 -27.12
N ARG A 80 -2.33 -3.41 -26.82
CA ARG A 80 -2.55 -2.15 -27.55
C ARG A 80 -1.36 -1.20 -27.50
N SER A 81 -0.62 -1.17 -26.39
CA SER A 81 0.57 -0.32 -26.27
C SER A 81 1.76 -0.85 -27.09
N LEU A 82 1.80 -2.15 -27.37
CA LEU A 82 2.82 -2.80 -28.21
C LEU A 82 2.46 -2.74 -29.70
N ASP A 83 1.17 -2.82 -30.04
CA ASP A 83 0.66 -2.79 -31.42
C ASP A 83 0.52 -1.36 -31.98
N SER A 84 0.57 -0.34 -31.13
CA SER A 84 0.68 1.04 -31.60
C SER A 84 2.08 1.23 -32.20
N PRO A 85 2.22 1.62 -33.49
CA PRO A 85 3.49 2.12 -33.95
C PRO A 85 3.85 3.26 -32.99
N ARG A 86 5.06 3.21 -32.40
CA ARG A 86 5.69 4.41 -31.85
C ARG A 86 5.80 5.36 -33.04
N VAL A 87 4.74 6.12 -33.31
CA VAL A 87 4.79 7.26 -34.20
C VAL A 87 5.85 8.14 -33.57
N ALA A 88 7.01 8.13 -34.23
CA ALA A 88 8.14 8.95 -33.88
C ALA A 88 7.60 10.36 -33.62
N ARG A 89 7.91 10.87 -32.42
CA ARG A 89 7.77 12.26 -32.00
C ARG A 89 7.21 13.16 -33.10
N SER A 90 5.90 13.36 -33.12
CA SER A 90 5.37 14.58 -33.71
C SER A 90 5.87 15.70 -32.81
N ALA A 91 7.01 16.29 -33.16
CA ALA A 91 7.43 17.55 -32.59
C ALA A 91 6.21 18.49 -32.66
N PRO A 92 5.85 19.19 -31.59
CA PRO A 92 4.78 20.16 -31.68
C PRO A 92 5.23 21.19 -32.71
N SER A 93 4.66 21.16 -33.90
CA SER A 93 4.82 22.20 -34.89
C SER A 93 4.22 23.44 -34.27
N SER A 94 5.07 24.24 -33.62
CA SER A 94 4.77 25.60 -33.20
C SER A 94 4.03 26.29 -34.35
N PRO A 95 2.77 26.72 -34.17
CA PRO A 95 2.15 27.59 -35.15
C PRO A 95 2.93 28.90 -35.08
N ARG A 96 3.81 29.09 -36.07
CA ARG A 96 4.44 30.37 -36.39
C ARG A 96 3.38 31.45 -36.27
N ARG A 97 3.68 32.46 -35.44
CA ARG A 97 2.90 33.69 -35.24
C ARG A 97 2.23 34.12 -36.54
N ARG A 98 0.90 34.05 -36.59
CA ARG A 98 0.11 34.98 -37.39
C ARG A 98 -0.46 36.02 -36.44
N ARG A 99 -0.01 37.26 -36.62
CA ARG A 99 -0.59 38.46 -36.02
C ARG A 99 -2.09 38.45 -36.31
N MET A 100 -2.92 38.62 -35.29
CA MET A 100 -4.24 39.20 -35.43
C MET A 100 -4.35 40.40 -34.49
N PRO A 101 -5.01 41.49 -34.94
CA PRO A 101 -5.02 42.76 -34.23
C PRO A 101 -6.10 42.80 -33.12
N SER A 102 -5.76 43.57 -32.08
CA SER A 102 -6.63 44.32 -31.17
C SER A 102 -7.76 43.62 -30.43
N GLY A 103 -7.66 43.62 -29.10
CA GLY A 103 -8.81 43.91 -28.23
C GLY A 103 -9.13 42.85 -27.18
N VAL A 104 -9.01 43.29 -25.93
CA VAL A 104 -9.63 42.81 -24.68
C VAL A 104 -9.05 41.59 -23.94
N GLU A 105 -8.81 41.83 -22.65
CA GLU A 105 -7.98 41.10 -21.68
C GLU A 105 -8.59 39.80 -21.15
N SER A 106 -7.71 38.88 -20.73
CA SER A 106 -8.02 37.63 -20.03
C SER A 106 -7.50 37.68 -18.59
N PRO A 107 -8.30 37.39 -17.55
CA PRO A 107 -7.78 37.17 -16.21
C PRO A 107 -7.39 35.71 -15.98
N ARG A 108 -6.07 35.51 -15.99
CA ARG A 108 -5.22 34.57 -15.23
C ARG A 108 -5.88 33.42 -14.46
N ALA A 109 -5.46 32.20 -14.82
CA ALA A 109 -5.52 31.03 -13.96
C ALA A 109 -4.62 31.22 -12.72
N SER A 110 -5.19 31.06 -11.52
CA SER A 110 -4.49 31.08 -10.24
C SER A 110 -3.95 29.69 -9.89
N SER A 111 -2.63 29.55 -9.86
CA SER A 111 -1.90 28.39 -9.34
C SER A 111 -1.94 28.39 -7.80
N PHE A 112 -2.61 27.41 -7.19
CA PHE A 112 -2.50 27.15 -5.76
C PHE A 112 -1.28 26.27 -5.46
N ALA A 113 -0.29 26.85 -4.80
CA ALA A 113 0.87 26.13 -4.26
C ALA A 113 0.44 25.25 -3.06
N ARG A 114 1.01 24.04 -2.97
CA ARG A 114 0.85 23.15 -1.79
C ARG A 114 1.85 23.59 -0.70
N PRO A 115 1.46 23.75 0.58
CA PRO A 115 2.42 23.95 1.66
C PRO A 115 3.00 22.60 2.12
N GLY A 116 4.33 22.56 2.30
CA GLY A 116 5.02 21.54 3.10
C GLY A 116 4.50 21.55 4.55
N GLY A 117 4.50 20.46 5.31
CA GLY A 117 5.68 19.66 5.63
C GLY A 117 6.24 20.14 6.97
N TYR A 118 5.73 19.63 8.09
CA TYR A 118 6.40 19.71 9.39
C TYR A 118 6.27 18.36 10.12
N PHE A 119 7.41 17.80 10.52
CA PHE A 119 7.49 16.68 11.45
C PHE A 119 8.46 17.14 12.54
N SER A 120 7.95 17.39 13.75
CA SER A 120 8.78 17.79 14.88
C SER A 120 9.17 16.56 15.67
N THR A 121 10.46 16.22 15.65
CA THR A 121 11.10 15.27 16.56
C THR A 121 11.18 15.91 17.95
N LEU A 122 10.59 15.28 18.97
CA LEU A 122 10.91 15.58 20.36
C LEU A 122 11.67 14.39 20.94
N ALA A 123 12.94 14.66 21.27
CA ALA A 123 13.75 13.86 22.17
C ALA A 123 13.54 14.39 23.60
N GLY A 124 13.39 13.47 24.55
CA GLY A 124 13.31 13.70 25.99
C GLY A 124 13.32 12.35 26.68
#